data_AF-A0A838W769-F1
#
_entry.id   AF-A0A838W769-F1
#
_cell.length_a   1.000
_cell.length_b   1.000
_cell.length_c   1.000
_cell.angle_alpha   90.00
_cell.angle_beta   90.00
_cell.angle_gamma   90.00
#
_symmetry.space_group_name_H-M   'P 1'
#
loop_
_entity.id
_entity.type
_entity.pdbx_description
1 polymer ?
#
loop_
_entity_poly.entity_id
_entity_poly.type
_entity_poly.pdbx_seq_one_letter_code
_entity_poly.pdbx_strand_id
1 'polypeptide(L)'
;MADLTYFEKQRLERLFRMQGGYVLNFSNRTLQEFVADAIGRDIYASKYMYGSGSKANLIRGFWQEEPNHVVGRLLSEMIDLAEEEGENDQPLIQSCRRIAERLLQGAPVEDLSTLGEQLDDPDLEVVLRPIRASLDANEPEAALDRLHTLATRFLRRFSGKYDIAVPRDKPLHSLMGELIKAMKAAGVIETQMTERILKSTIANLDAFNTVRNERSLAHDNPVLSYEESLFIVNNVVSSLRFIQAVENRRSDPEAAEADDDLPF
;
A
#
# COMPACT_ATOMS: atom_id res chain seq x y z
N MET A 1 11.54 1.54 9.82
CA MET A 1 11.97 0.21 10.31
C MET A 1 11.03 -0.87 9.80
N ALA A 2 11.58 -1.94 9.24
CA ALA A 2 10.80 -3.10 8.85
C ALA A 2 10.57 -4.05 10.02
N ASP A 3 9.34 -4.53 10.13
CA ASP A 3 8.90 -5.51 11.12
C ASP A 3 9.36 -6.92 10.74
N LEU A 4 10.66 -7.14 10.81
CA LEU A 4 11.29 -8.44 10.59
C LEU A 4 11.61 -9.08 11.95
N THR A 5 11.03 -10.26 12.19
CA THR A 5 11.35 -11.10 13.34
C THR A 5 12.78 -11.65 13.25
N TYR A 6 13.32 -12.10 14.38
CA TYR A 6 14.66 -12.72 14.42
C TYR A 6 14.81 -13.89 13.43
N PHE A 7 13.81 -14.78 13.37
CA PHE A 7 13.85 -15.95 12.48
C PHE A 7 13.74 -15.56 11.01
N GLU A 8 12.98 -14.54 10.67
CA GLU A 8 12.91 -14.01 9.30
C GLU A 8 14.25 -13.42 8.88
N LYS A 9 14.88 -12.60 9.74
CA LYS A 9 16.24 -12.08 9.49
C LYS A 9 17.22 -13.21 9.25
N GLN A 10 17.20 -14.28 10.06
CA GLN A 10 18.09 -15.43 9.85
C GLN A 10 17.86 -16.16 8.52
N ARG A 11 16.61 -16.30 8.07
CA ARG A 11 16.30 -16.93 6.77
C ARG A 11 16.81 -16.07 5.61
N LEU A 12 16.54 -14.77 5.65
CA LEU A 12 17.03 -13.81 4.66
C LEU A 12 18.56 -13.78 4.63
N GLU A 13 19.22 -13.73 5.80
CA GLU A 13 20.68 -13.76 5.87
C GLU A 13 21.29 -15.05 5.32
N ARG A 14 20.60 -16.18 5.48
CA ARG A 14 21.02 -17.46 4.90
C ARG A 14 20.88 -17.42 3.38
N LEU A 15 19.72 -16.99 2.87
CA LEU A 15 19.47 -16.91 1.43
C LEU A 15 20.49 -15.98 0.73
N PHE A 16 20.73 -14.80 1.31
CA PHE A 16 21.65 -13.81 0.74
C PHE A 16 23.11 -13.99 1.14
N ARG A 17 23.46 -15.09 1.84
CA ARG A 17 24.84 -15.45 2.23
C ARG A 17 25.55 -14.36 3.06
N MET A 18 24.82 -13.77 4.01
CA MET A 18 25.21 -12.58 4.77
C MET A 18 26.11 -12.82 6.00
N GLN A 19 26.35 -14.07 6.37
CA GLN A 19 27.09 -14.40 7.59
C GLN A 19 28.54 -13.88 7.59
N GLY A 20 29.19 -13.81 6.42
CA GLY A 20 30.56 -13.33 6.27
C GLY A 20 30.70 -11.82 6.00
N GLY A 21 29.60 -11.05 6.05
CA GLY A 21 29.62 -9.63 5.67
C GLY A 21 29.39 -9.35 4.18
N TYR A 22 29.32 -10.40 3.36
CA TYR A 22 28.97 -10.34 1.93
C TYR A 22 27.45 -10.34 1.74
N VAL A 23 26.98 -10.07 0.53
CA VAL A 23 25.56 -10.13 0.15
C VAL A 23 25.55 -10.62 -1.28
N LEU A 24 25.02 -11.83 -1.51
CA LEU A 24 25.06 -12.50 -2.82
C LEU A 24 26.46 -12.39 -3.47
N ASN A 25 26.55 -12.28 -4.80
CA ASN A 25 27.81 -12.02 -5.49
C ASN A 25 28.11 -10.53 -5.73
N PHE A 26 27.49 -9.63 -4.95
CA PHE A 26 27.67 -8.20 -5.16
C PHE A 26 29.08 -7.68 -4.83
N SER A 27 29.62 -6.88 -5.76
CA SER A 27 30.63 -5.88 -5.46
C SER A 27 29.98 -4.66 -4.79
N ASN A 28 30.79 -3.76 -4.22
CA ASN A 28 30.21 -2.57 -3.60
C ASN A 28 29.47 -1.69 -4.63
N ARG A 29 30.04 -1.55 -5.82
CA ARG A 29 29.46 -0.80 -6.94
C ARG A 29 28.15 -1.42 -7.41
N THR A 30 28.15 -2.74 -7.68
CA THR A 30 26.96 -3.41 -8.21
C THR A 30 25.83 -3.48 -7.19
N LEU A 31 26.13 -3.54 -5.88
CA LEU A 31 25.09 -3.40 -4.85
C LEU A 31 24.48 -1.99 -4.88
N GLN A 32 25.29 -0.93 -5.04
CA GLN A 32 24.79 0.43 -5.09
C GLN A 32 23.87 0.64 -6.29
N GLU A 33 24.32 0.21 -7.47
CA GLU A 33 23.55 0.29 -8.72
C GLU A 33 22.23 -0.48 -8.59
N PHE A 34 22.28 -1.71 -8.09
CA PHE A 34 21.09 -2.55 -7.90
C PHE A 34 20.06 -1.93 -6.96
N VAL A 35 20.48 -1.43 -5.79
CA VAL A 35 19.55 -0.80 -4.83
C VAL A 35 19.00 0.52 -5.38
N ALA A 36 19.82 1.29 -6.10
CA ALA A 36 19.37 2.52 -6.74
C ALA A 36 18.32 2.24 -7.83
N ASP A 37 18.48 1.18 -8.63
CA ASP A 37 17.54 0.80 -9.67
C ASP A 37 16.24 0.22 -9.08
N ALA A 38 16.35 -0.72 -8.13
CA ALA A 38 15.21 -1.40 -7.53
C ALA A 38 14.28 -0.46 -6.74
N ILE A 39 14.84 0.49 -5.99
CA ILE A 39 14.08 1.29 -5.02
C ILE A 39 14.46 2.77 -4.97
N GLY A 40 15.37 3.25 -5.83
CA GLY A 40 15.75 4.66 -5.88
C GLY A 40 16.56 5.16 -4.67
N ARG A 41 17.25 4.27 -3.93
CA ARG A 41 17.99 4.65 -2.70
C ARG A 41 19.49 4.35 -2.78
N ASP A 42 20.28 5.19 -2.11
CA ASP A 42 21.72 4.99 -1.96
C ASP A 42 22.03 4.18 -0.70
N ILE A 43 22.34 2.88 -0.87
CA ILE A 43 22.62 1.95 0.23
C ILE A 43 23.86 2.32 1.07
N TYR A 44 24.73 3.21 0.57
CA TYR A 44 25.90 3.72 1.30
C TYR A 44 25.64 5.04 2.03
N ALA A 45 24.40 5.55 2.01
CA ALA A 45 24.02 6.71 2.80
C ALA A 45 24.31 6.47 4.29
N SER A 46 24.73 7.52 4.99
CA SER A 46 25.18 7.43 6.39
C SER A 46 24.14 6.85 7.35
N LYS A 47 22.84 7.01 7.03
CA LYS A 47 21.75 6.42 7.84
C LYS A 47 21.77 4.89 7.89
N TYR A 48 22.30 4.21 6.86
CA TYR A 48 22.37 2.75 6.82
C TYR A 48 23.67 2.19 7.42
N MET A 49 24.58 3.06 7.88
CA MET A 49 25.86 2.65 8.44
C MET A 49 25.66 1.97 9.79
N TYR A 50 25.60 0.63 9.75
CA TYR A 50 25.48 -0.23 10.93
C TYR A 50 26.77 -1.05 11.12
N GLY A 51 27.15 -1.31 12.38
CA GLY A 51 28.29 -2.17 12.71
C GLY A 51 29.59 -1.79 11.99
N SER A 52 30.17 -2.74 11.24
CA SER A 52 31.45 -2.55 10.53
C SER A 52 31.33 -1.87 9.16
N GLY A 53 30.12 -1.53 8.69
CA GLY A 53 29.91 -0.97 7.35
C GLY A 53 30.10 -1.96 6.19
N SER A 54 30.16 -3.27 6.47
CA SER A 54 30.12 -4.30 5.42
C SER A 54 28.79 -4.26 4.65
N LYS A 55 28.74 -4.81 3.43
CA LYS A 55 27.50 -4.90 2.65
C LYS A 55 26.34 -5.52 3.44
N ALA A 56 26.61 -6.62 4.16
CA ALA A 56 25.59 -7.25 5.00
C ALA A 56 25.12 -6.32 6.12
N ASN A 57 26.03 -5.57 6.73
CA ASN A 57 25.66 -4.60 7.76
C ASN A 57 24.88 -3.42 7.18
N LEU A 58 25.18 -2.96 5.97
CA LEU A 58 24.37 -1.94 5.29
C LEU A 58 22.95 -2.45 5.02
N ILE A 59 22.78 -3.69 4.57
CA ILE A 59 21.44 -4.30 4.41
C ILE A 59 20.72 -4.45 5.76
N ARG A 60 21.43 -4.81 6.84
CA ARG A 60 20.84 -4.85 8.20
C ARG A 60 20.42 -3.46 8.70
N GLY A 61 21.24 -2.44 8.43
CA GLY A 61 20.90 -1.04 8.72
C GLY A 61 19.71 -0.58 7.89
N PHE A 62 19.67 -0.93 6.61
CA PHE A 62 18.53 -0.68 5.74
C PHE A 62 17.23 -1.29 6.28
N TRP A 63 17.24 -2.53 6.78
CA TRP A 63 16.07 -3.12 7.45
C TRP A 63 15.62 -2.34 8.71
N GLN A 64 16.55 -1.69 9.39
CA GLN A 64 16.26 -0.89 10.60
C GLN A 64 15.70 0.49 10.25
N GLU A 65 16.19 1.11 9.18
CA GLU A 65 15.79 2.47 8.80
C GLU A 65 14.53 2.48 7.93
N GLU A 66 14.43 1.57 6.97
CA GLU A 66 13.39 1.63 5.93
C GLU A 66 12.06 0.98 6.34
N PRO A 67 10.95 1.36 5.71
CA PRO A 67 9.64 0.78 5.99
C PRO A 67 9.43 -0.58 5.35
N ASN A 68 8.41 -1.29 5.83
CA ASN A 68 8.03 -2.63 5.34
C ASN A 68 7.96 -2.68 3.81
N HIS A 69 7.24 -1.78 3.15
CA HIS A 69 7.06 -1.84 1.70
C HIS A 69 8.35 -1.61 0.89
N VAL A 70 9.23 -0.69 1.34
CA VAL A 70 10.54 -0.45 0.71
C VAL A 70 11.46 -1.67 0.92
N VAL A 71 11.48 -2.22 2.13
CA VAL A 71 12.25 -3.43 2.43
C VAL A 71 11.71 -4.63 1.66
N GLY A 72 10.39 -4.81 1.63
CA GLY A 72 9.70 -5.86 0.89
C GLY A 72 10.05 -5.82 -0.60
N ARG A 73 10.01 -4.63 -1.23
CA ARG A 73 10.40 -4.46 -2.63
C ARG A 73 11.85 -4.87 -2.87
N LEU A 74 12.80 -4.36 -2.09
CA LEU A 74 14.20 -4.74 -2.25
C LEU A 74 14.42 -6.26 -2.02
N LEU A 75 13.72 -6.83 -1.04
CA LEU A 75 13.81 -8.26 -0.75
C LEU A 75 13.30 -9.10 -1.92
N SER A 76 12.18 -8.74 -2.56
CA SER A 76 11.66 -9.45 -3.73
C SER A 76 12.69 -9.50 -4.86
N GLU A 77 13.24 -8.34 -5.24
CA GLU A 77 14.26 -8.24 -6.30
C GLU A 77 15.53 -9.06 -5.95
N MET A 78 15.97 -9.01 -4.70
CA MET A 78 17.13 -9.79 -4.26
C MET A 78 16.87 -11.29 -4.23
N ILE A 79 15.64 -11.72 -3.95
CA ILE A 79 15.25 -13.14 -3.96
C ILE A 79 15.25 -13.67 -5.39
N ASP A 80 14.72 -12.90 -6.34
CA ASP A 80 14.71 -13.27 -7.75
C ASP A 80 16.14 -13.38 -8.30
N LEU A 81 17.01 -12.41 -7.96
CA LEU A 81 18.43 -12.49 -8.28
C LEU A 81 19.11 -13.72 -7.66
N ALA A 82 18.79 -14.06 -6.40
CA ALA A 82 19.37 -15.23 -5.75
C ALA A 82 18.99 -16.54 -6.49
N GLU A 83 17.75 -16.64 -6.97
CA GLU A 83 17.27 -17.76 -7.76
C GLU A 83 17.99 -17.82 -9.13
N GLU A 84 18.17 -16.68 -9.81
CA GLU A 84 18.95 -16.57 -11.06
C GLU A 84 20.43 -16.94 -10.88
N GLU A 85 21.04 -16.59 -9.76
CA GLU A 85 22.42 -16.94 -9.40
C GLU A 85 22.59 -18.43 -9.01
N GLY A 86 21.52 -19.22 -9.07
CA GLY A 86 21.53 -20.66 -8.88
C GLY A 86 21.31 -21.11 -7.44
N GLU A 87 20.67 -20.30 -6.59
CA GLU A 87 20.15 -20.76 -5.31
C GLU A 87 19.01 -21.77 -5.55
N ASN A 88 19.13 -22.96 -4.96
CA ASN A 88 18.24 -24.10 -5.28
C ASN A 88 17.45 -24.58 -4.05
N ASP A 89 17.63 -23.97 -2.88
CA ASP A 89 16.85 -24.27 -1.68
C ASP A 89 15.43 -23.68 -1.81
N GLN A 90 14.59 -24.34 -2.62
CA GLN A 90 13.22 -23.93 -2.91
C GLN A 90 12.37 -23.68 -1.65
N PRO A 91 12.44 -24.51 -0.58
CA PRO A 91 11.77 -24.19 0.69
C PRO A 91 12.23 -22.87 1.31
N LEU A 92 13.53 -22.56 1.28
CA LEU A 92 14.08 -21.31 1.80
C LEU A 92 13.64 -20.12 0.94
N ILE A 93 13.70 -20.24 -0.38
CA ILE A 93 13.26 -19.21 -1.34
C ILE A 93 11.79 -18.88 -1.10
N GLN A 94 10.91 -19.88 -1.10
CA GLN A 94 9.48 -19.68 -0.86
C GLN A 94 9.21 -19.06 0.52
N SER A 95 9.95 -19.48 1.56
CA SER A 95 9.82 -18.87 2.88
C SER A 95 10.25 -17.40 2.87
N CYS A 96 11.26 -17.01 2.09
CA CYS A 96 11.70 -15.63 1.98
C CYS A 96 10.74 -14.79 1.12
N ARG A 97 10.19 -15.36 0.04
CA ARG A 97 9.14 -14.71 -0.76
C ARG A 97 7.94 -14.34 0.07
N ARG A 98 7.44 -15.25 0.92
CA ARG A 98 6.34 -14.95 1.87
C ARG A 98 6.66 -13.80 2.83
N ILE A 99 7.92 -13.64 3.23
CA ILE A 99 8.34 -12.51 4.08
C ILE A 99 8.26 -11.22 3.28
N ALA A 100 8.82 -11.19 2.07
CA ALA A 100 8.78 -10.03 1.18
C ALA A 100 7.32 -9.64 0.84
N GLU A 101 6.50 -10.62 0.46
CA GLU A 101 5.06 -10.46 0.23
C GLU A 101 4.33 -9.91 1.45
N ARG A 102 4.58 -10.41 2.67
CA ARG A 102 3.98 -9.87 3.90
C ARG A 102 4.34 -8.40 4.09
N LEU A 103 5.60 -8.04 3.86
CA LEU A 103 6.08 -6.68 3.98
C LEU A 103 5.48 -5.75 2.91
N LEU A 104 5.15 -6.30 1.73
CA LEU A 104 4.45 -5.61 0.64
C LEU A 104 2.93 -5.52 0.88
N GLN A 105 2.28 -6.56 1.41
CA GLN A 105 0.84 -6.59 1.69
C GLN A 105 0.43 -5.61 2.79
N GLY A 106 1.38 -5.09 3.56
CA GLY A 106 1.17 -3.95 4.45
C GLY A 106 1.19 -2.58 3.75
N ALA A 107 1.30 -2.49 2.42
CA ALA A 107 1.54 -1.24 1.69
C ALA A 107 0.27 -0.68 1.01
N PRO A 108 -0.29 0.45 1.49
CA PRO A 108 -1.38 1.12 0.80
C PRO A 108 -0.97 1.81 -0.52
N VAL A 109 0.33 1.93 -0.79
CA VAL A 109 0.89 2.68 -1.94
C VAL A 109 0.53 2.04 -3.28
N GLU A 110 0.56 0.71 -3.36
CA GLU A 110 0.26 -0.01 -4.60
C GLU A 110 -1.24 0.12 -4.95
N ASP A 111 -2.11 -0.05 -3.95
CA ASP A 111 -3.55 0.18 -4.10
C ASP A 111 -3.87 1.63 -4.48
N LEU A 112 -3.14 2.63 -3.96
CA LEU A 112 -3.31 4.03 -4.34
C LEU A 112 -2.80 4.39 -5.74
N SER A 113 -1.85 3.61 -6.26
CA SER A 113 -1.31 3.81 -7.61
C SER A 113 -2.36 3.41 -8.65
N THR A 114 -2.93 2.22 -8.49
CA THR A 114 -4.02 1.72 -9.35
C THR A 114 -5.28 2.61 -9.32
N LEU A 115 -5.64 3.14 -8.15
CA LEU A 115 -6.75 4.09 -8.01
C LEU A 115 -6.56 5.34 -8.88
N GLY A 116 -5.34 5.88 -8.97
CA GLY A 116 -5.07 7.13 -9.68
C GLY A 116 -5.09 7.00 -11.20
N GLU A 117 -4.45 5.95 -11.72
CA GLU A 117 -4.34 5.70 -13.17
C GLU A 117 -5.69 5.52 -13.85
N GLN A 118 -6.64 4.89 -13.16
CA GLN A 118 -7.95 4.57 -13.72
C GLN A 118 -8.98 5.71 -13.59
N LEU A 119 -8.66 6.83 -12.92
CA LEU A 119 -9.62 7.92 -12.71
C LEU A 119 -9.53 9.05 -13.75
N ASP A 120 -8.44 9.10 -14.55
CA ASP A 120 -8.19 10.14 -15.56
C ASP A 120 -8.55 11.56 -15.07
N ASP A 121 -8.21 11.85 -13.81
CA ASP A 121 -8.57 13.08 -13.11
C ASP A 121 -7.30 13.79 -12.61
N PRO A 122 -6.80 14.78 -13.37
CA PRO A 122 -5.59 15.53 -13.01
C PRO A 122 -5.69 16.20 -11.64
N ASP A 123 -6.90 16.61 -11.22
CA ASP A 123 -7.13 17.28 -9.94
C ASP A 123 -7.13 16.29 -8.77
N LEU A 124 -7.42 15.01 -9.02
CA LEU A 124 -7.33 13.96 -8.01
C LEU A 124 -5.89 13.50 -7.81
N GLU A 125 -5.08 13.50 -8.87
CA GLU A 125 -3.66 13.14 -8.80
C GLU A 125 -2.87 14.09 -7.89
N VAL A 126 -3.29 15.37 -7.82
CA VAL A 126 -2.78 16.36 -6.86
C VAL A 126 -3.04 15.96 -5.40
N VAL A 127 -4.12 15.21 -5.13
CA VAL A 127 -4.46 14.70 -3.79
C VAL A 127 -3.77 13.37 -3.52
N LEU A 128 -3.63 12.51 -4.54
CA LEU A 128 -2.98 11.20 -4.41
C LEU A 128 -1.48 11.32 -4.17
N ARG A 129 -0.78 12.23 -4.86
CA ARG A 129 0.66 12.42 -4.72
C ARG A 129 1.14 12.61 -3.26
N PRO A 130 0.57 13.52 -2.45
CA PRO A 130 1.00 13.68 -1.06
C PRO A 130 0.64 12.48 -0.18
N ILE A 131 -0.44 11.74 -0.47
CA ILE A 131 -0.76 10.49 0.24
C ILE A 131 0.32 9.46 -0.06
N ARG A 132 0.65 9.24 -1.34
CA ARG A 132 1.73 8.32 -1.75
C ARG A 132 3.05 8.70 -1.09
N ALA A 133 3.44 9.98 -1.17
CA ALA A 133 4.68 10.45 -0.55
C ALA A 133 4.73 10.21 0.97
N SER A 134 3.61 10.41 1.68
CA SER A 134 3.54 10.16 3.13
C SER A 134 3.69 8.67 3.43
N LEU A 135 3.07 7.81 2.63
CA LEU A 135 3.17 6.36 2.78
C LEU A 135 4.55 5.84 2.40
N ASP A 136 5.16 6.36 1.34
CA ASP A 136 6.55 6.09 0.92
C ASP A 136 7.56 6.54 2.00
N ALA A 137 7.24 7.60 2.72
CA ALA A 137 8.00 8.11 3.86
C ALA A 137 7.74 7.32 5.16
N ASN A 138 6.82 6.35 5.17
CA ASN A 138 6.40 5.59 6.35
C ASN A 138 5.65 6.42 7.41
N GLU A 139 4.87 7.38 6.97
CA GLU A 139 4.12 8.31 7.81
C GLU A 139 2.61 8.22 7.47
N PRO A 140 1.95 7.08 7.72
CA PRO A 140 0.52 6.90 7.44
C PRO A 140 -0.36 7.88 8.23
N GLU A 141 0.08 8.37 9.39
CA GLU A 141 -0.59 9.39 10.18
C GLU A 141 -0.74 10.70 9.40
N ALA A 142 0.29 11.07 8.63
CA ALA A 142 0.30 12.26 7.78
C ALA A 142 -0.61 12.10 6.55
N ALA A 143 -0.89 10.86 6.13
CA ALA A 143 -1.77 10.56 5.02
C ALA A 143 -3.26 10.72 5.36
N LEU A 144 -3.66 10.62 6.64
CA LEU A 144 -5.07 10.53 7.06
C LEU A 144 -5.94 11.73 6.62
N ASP A 145 -5.43 12.96 6.76
CA ASP A 145 -6.19 14.16 6.36
C ASP A 145 -6.43 14.19 4.84
N ARG A 146 -5.39 13.87 4.07
CA ARG A 146 -5.47 13.81 2.61
C ARG A 146 -6.33 12.63 2.14
N LEU A 147 -6.31 11.50 2.85
CA LEU A 147 -7.16 10.35 2.60
C LEU A 147 -8.65 10.70 2.71
N HIS A 148 -9.04 11.55 3.66
CA HIS A 148 -10.42 12.03 3.76
C HIS A 148 -10.80 12.84 2.51
N THR A 149 -9.91 13.72 2.08
CA THR A 149 -10.10 14.53 0.87
C THR A 149 -10.24 13.64 -0.37
N LEU A 150 -9.40 12.60 -0.49
CA LEU A 150 -9.47 11.60 -1.56
C LEU A 150 -10.84 10.91 -1.56
N ALA A 151 -11.24 10.32 -0.43
CA ALA A 151 -12.51 9.62 -0.30
C ALA A 151 -13.72 10.53 -0.62
N THR A 152 -13.67 11.80 -0.20
CA THR A 152 -14.74 12.78 -0.47
C THR A 152 -14.87 13.03 -1.97
N ARG A 153 -13.75 13.33 -2.64
CA ARG A 153 -13.74 13.62 -4.08
C ARG A 153 -14.17 12.40 -4.89
N PHE A 154 -13.63 11.23 -4.53
CA PHE A 154 -13.96 9.96 -5.15
C PHE A 154 -15.46 9.66 -5.06
N LEU A 155 -16.04 9.67 -3.86
CA LEU A 155 -17.45 9.35 -3.67
C LEU A 155 -18.38 10.34 -4.36
N ARG A 156 -18.03 11.63 -4.41
CA ARG A 156 -18.81 12.63 -5.16
C ARG A 156 -18.81 12.37 -6.65
N ARG A 157 -17.65 12.01 -7.22
CA ARG A 157 -17.51 11.68 -8.64
C ARG A 157 -18.41 10.50 -9.01
N PHE A 158 -18.31 9.39 -8.28
CA PHE A 158 -19.14 8.22 -8.56
C PHE A 158 -20.62 8.44 -8.26
N SER A 159 -20.94 9.22 -7.22
CA SER A 159 -22.31 9.66 -6.95
C SER A 159 -22.91 10.43 -8.13
N GLY A 160 -22.10 11.25 -8.81
CA GLY A 160 -22.50 11.93 -10.04
C GLY A 160 -22.93 11.00 -11.18
N LYS A 161 -22.35 9.79 -11.28
CA LYS A 161 -22.76 8.78 -12.28
C LYS A 161 -24.15 8.18 -12.03
N TYR A 162 -24.71 8.39 -10.83
CA TYR A 162 -26.02 7.89 -10.40
C TYR A 162 -27.04 9.01 -10.21
N ASP A 163 -26.78 10.22 -10.71
CA ASP A 163 -27.60 11.42 -10.51
C ASP A 163 -27.88 11.73 -9.02
N ILE A 164 -26.97 11.31 -8.14
CA ILE A 164 -27.08 11.59 -6.71
C ILE A 164 -26.67 13.05 -6.45
N ALA A 165 -27.49 13.78 -5.70
CA ALA A 165 -27.17 15.15 -5.32
C ALA A 165 -25.94 15.19 -4.40
N VAL A 166 -24.94 16.00 -4.79
CA VAL A 166 -23.65 16.16 -4.11
C VAL A 166 -23.43 17.59 -3.59
N PRO A 167 -24.30 18.13 -2.72
CA PRO A 167 -24.08 19.46 -2.16
C PRO A 167 -22.82 19.47 -1.27
N ARG A 168 -22.18 20.65 -1.16
CA ARG A 168 -20.82 20.77 -0.59
C ARG A 168 -20.72 20.36 0.88
N ASP A 169 -21.82 20.49 1.62
CA ASP A 169 -21.98 20.19 3.04
C ASP A 169 -22.42 18.76 3.32
N LYS A 170 -22.75 17.97 2.28
CA LYS A 170 -23.18 16.58 2.47
C LYS A 170 -22.02 15.74 3.04
N PRO A 171 -22.24 15.05 4.18
CA PRO A 171 -21.21 14.28 4.81
C PRO A 171 -20.92 12.99 4.04
N LEU A 172 -19.70 12.51 4.21
CA LEU A 172 -19.15 11.42 3.42
C LEU A 172 -19.88 10.09 3.64
N HIS A 173 -20.27 9.78 4.88
CA HIS A 173 -21.05 8.58 5.21
C HIS A 173 -22.42 8.57 4.49
N SER A 174 -23.04 9.75 4.32
CA SER A 174 -24.34 9.87 3.64
C SER A 174 -24.20 9.66 2.13
N LEU A 175 -23.13 10.21 1.52
CA LEU A 175 -22.80 9.94 0.11
C LEU A 175 -22.55 8.45 -0.12
N MET A 176 -21.77 7.80 0.74
CA MET A 176 -21.52 6.36 0.66
C MET A 176 -22.82 5.56 0.75
N GLY A 177 -23.70 5.87 1.70
CA GLY A 177 -24.98 5.17 1.86
C GLY A 177 -25.91 5.28 0.64
N GLU A 178 -26.00 6.47 0.04
CA GLU A 178 -26.79 6.69 -1.17
C GLU A 178 -26.18 5.99 -2.38
N LEU A 179 -24.85 6.03 -2.53
CA LEU A 179 -24.14 5.34 -3.60
C LEU A 179 -24.35 3.82 -3.53
N ILE A 180 -24.20 3.21 -2.35
CA ILE A 180 -24.45 1.76 -2.15
C ILE A 180 -25.88 1.39 -2.56
N LYS A 181 -26.87 2.22 -2.20
CA LYS A 181 -28.27 1.99 -2.57
C LYS A 181 -28.46 2.04 -4.08
N ALA A 182 -27.82 3.00 -4.75
CA ALA A 182 -27.89 3.15 -6.20
C ALA A 182 -27.18 2.01 -6.94
N MET A 183 -25.98 1.61 -6.49
CA MET A 183 -25.23 0.46 -7.02
C MET A 183 -26.02 -0.85 -6.89
N LYS A 184 -26.70 -1.06 -5.76
CA LYS A 184 -27.58 -2.21 -5.56
C LYS A 184 -28.79 -2.19 -6.48
N ALA A 185 -29.44 -1.02 -6.62
CA ALA A 185 -30.59 -0.87 -7.52
C ALA A 185 -30.21 -1.10 -8.99
N ALA A 186 -28.99 -0.75 -9.37
CA ALA A 186 -28.43 -0.99 -10.70
C ALA A 186 -27.89 -2.42 -10.90
N GLY A 187 -28.02 -3.32 -9.90
CA GLY A 187 -27.58 -4.72 -10.01
C GLY A 187 -26.08 -4.93 -9.96
N VAL A 188 -25.30 -3.90 -9.63
CA VAL A 188 -23.83 -3.95 -9.66
C VAL A 188 -23.25 -4.62 -8.40
N ILE A 189 -24.02 -4.62 -7.30
CA ILE A 189 -23.71 -5.37 -6.08
C ILE A 189 -24.60 -6.62 -6.04
N GLU A 190 -23.99 -7.79 -6.23
CA GLU A 190 -24.71 -9.05 -6.38
C GLU A 190 -25.01 -9.73 -5.04
N THR A 191 -24.03 -9.73 -4.12
CA THR A 191 -24.10 -10.54 -2.90
C THR A 191 -24.47 -9.72 -1.66
N GLN A 192 -25.24 -10.34 -0.76
CA GLN A 192 -25.57 -9.75 0.54
C GLN A 192 -24.30 -9.48 1.39
N MET A 193 -23.25 -10.30 1.21
CA MET A 193 -21.98 -10.11 1.92
C MET A 193 -21.31 -8.80 1.53
N THR A 194 -21.22 -8.50 0.24
CA THR A 194 -20.65 -7.24 -0.27
C THR A 194 -21.42 -6.02 0.26
N GLU A 195 -22.76 -6.09 0.23
CA GLU A 195 -23.59 -5.02 0.77
C GLU A 195 -23.32 -4.77 2.27
N ARG A 196 -23.13 -5.83 3.06
CA ARG A 196 -22.81 -5.72 4.50
C ARG A 196 -21.45 -5.08 4.73
N ILE A 197 -20.42 -5.50 3.97
CA ILE A 197 -19.08 -4.91 4.05
C ILE A 197 -19.15 -3.41 3.73
N LEU A 198 -19.75 -3.02 2.61
CA LEU A 198 -19.86 -1.61 2.22
C LEU A 198 -20.65 -0.78 3.23
N LYS A 199 -21.72 -1.34 3.80
CA LYS A 199 -22.48 -0.68 4.87
C LYS A 199 -21.66 -0.49 6.14
N SER A 200 -20.77 -1.42 6.49
CA SER A 200 -19.85 -1.23 7.62
C SER A 200 -18.89 -0.06 7.39
N THR A 201 -18.49 0.18 6.13
CA THR A 201 -17.63 1.30 5.76
C THR A 201 -18.31 2.66 6.02
N ILE A 202 -19.65 2.74 6.02
CA ILE A 202 -20.39 3.98 6.37
C ILE A 202 -20.04 4.44 7.79
N ALA A 203 -20.08 3.53 8.77
CA ALA A 203 -19.76 3.84 10.16
C ALA A 203 -18.27 4.21 10.31
N ASN A 204 -17.39 3.51 9.61
CA ASN A 204 -15.95 3.79 9.62
C ASN A 204 -15.65 5.20 9.08
N LEU A 205 -16.31 5.58 7.97
CA LEU A 205 -16.17 6.91 7.35
C LEU A 205 -16.77 8.03 8.20
N ASP A 206 -17.82 7.74 8.98
CA ASP A 206 -18.35 8.71 9.93
C ASP A 206 -17.37 8.98 11.07
N ALA A 207 -16.84 7.91 11.68
CA ALA A 207 -15.79 7.98 12.71
C ALA A 207 -14.50 8.64 12.21
N PHE A 208 -14.23 8.57 10.90
CA PHE A 208 -13.08 9.20 10.28
C PHE A 208 -13.07 10.74 10.43
N ASN A 209 -14.25 11.37 10.52
CA ASN A 209 -14.35 12.80 10.82
C ASN A 209 -13.77 13.13 12.20
N THR A 210 -14.06 12.29 13.20
CA THR A 210 -13.55 12.44 14.56
C THR A 210 -12.04 12.24 14.60
N VAL A 211 -11.53 11.19 13.94
CA VAL A 211 -10.08 10.96 13.83
C VAL A 211 -9.37 12.15 13.17
N ARG A 212 -9.92 12.68 12.08
CA ARG A 212 -9.33 13.86 11.42
C ARG A 212 -9.33 15.10 12.32
N ASN A 213 -10.45 15.38 13.00
CA ASN A 213 -10.61 16.60 13.79
C ASN A 213 -9.90 16.52 15.16
N GLU A 214 -9.77 15.33 15.74
CA GLU A 214 -9.34 15.14 17.13
C GLU A 214 -8.04 14.35 17.28
N ARG A 215 -7.50 13.74 16.21
CA ARG A 215 -6.34 12.82 16.28
C ARG A 215 -5.36 12.94 15.10
N SER A 216 -5.53 13.91 14.21
CA SER A 216 -4.58 14.18 13.12
C SER A 216 -3.63 15.33 13.44
N LEU A 217 -2.50 15.37 12.73
CA LEU A 217 -1.46 16.43 12.82
C LEU A 217 -1.96 17.84 12.45
N ALA A 218 -3.22 17.99 12.02
CA ALA A 218 -3.81 19.29 11.75
C ALA A 218 -4.11 20.11 13.02
N HIS A 219 -4.10 19.47 14.20
CA HIS A 219 -4.35 20.06 15.51
C HIS A 219 -3.39 19.49 16.57
N ASP A 220 -3.23 20.16 17.71
CA ASP A 220 -2.31 19.80 18.81
C ASP A 220 -2.86 18.60 19.64
N ASN A 221 -3.08 17.47 18.97
CA ASN A 221 -3.75 16.29 19.48
C ASN A 221 -2.82 15.05 19.52
N PRO A 222 -3.08 14.06 20.39
CA PRO A 222 -2.31 12.82 20.39
C PRO A 222 -2.59 12.07 19.08
N VAL A 223 -1.55 11.95 18.26
CA VAL A 223 -1.59 11.27 16.96
C VAL A 223 -1.90 9.78 17.15
N LEU A 224 -2.63 9.18 16.21
CA LEU A 224 -2.86 7.73 16.16
C LEU A 224 -1.54 6.95 16.08
N SER A 225 -1.57 5.68 16.48
CA SER A 225 -0.41 4.82 16.26
C SER A 225 -0.20 4.56 14.77
N TYR A 226 1.03 4.19 14.41
CA TYR A 226 1.38 3.79 13.05
C TYR A 226 0.51 2.64 12.56
N GLU A 227 0.33 1.61 13.37
CA GLU A 227 -0.45 0.42 13.03
C GLU A 227 -1.93 0.77 12.81
N GLU A 228 -2.51 1.61 13.68
CA GLU A 228 -3.89 2.06 13.52
C GLU A 228 -4.06 2.92 12.27
N SER A 229 -3.14 3.85 12.04
CA SER A 229 -3.16 4.73 10.87
C SER A 229 -3.07 3.93 9.58
N LEU A 230 -2.14 2.97 9.52
CA LEU A 230 -1.96 2.10 8.36
C LEU A 230 -3.19 1.23 8.11
N PHE A 231 -3.77 0.65 9.16
CA PHE A 231 -4.99 -0.14 9.07
C PHE A 231 -6.16 0.67 8.50
N ILE A 232 -6.33 1.91 8.98
CA ILE A 232 -7.38 2.81 8.48
C ILE A 232 -7.15 3.17 7.01
N VAL A 233 -5.91 3.53 6.64
CA VAL A 233 -5.57 3.84 5.23
C VAL A 233 -5.93 2.67 4.34
N ASN A 234 -5.49 1.45 4.67
CA ASN A 234 -5.78 0.25 3.90
C ASN A 234 -7.29 0.01 3.77
N ASN A 235 -8.05 0.08 4.87
CA ASN A 235 -9.49 -0.19 4.85
C ASN A 235 -10.26 0.79 3.93
N VAL A 236 -9.92 2.08 4.00
CA VAL A 236 -10.55 3.11 3.15
C VAL A 236 -10.15 2.89 1.70
N VAL A 237 -8.85 2.75 1.42
CA VAL A 237 -8.31 2.57 0.06
C VAL A 237 -8.90 1.33 -0.61
N SER A 238 -8.93 0.17 0.07
CA SER A 238 -9.53 -1.05 -0.48
C SER A 238 -11.04 -0.88 -0.77
N SER A 239 -11.76 -0.13 0.07
CA SER A 239 -13.18 0.15 -0.16
C SER A 239 -13.39 1.01 -1.42
N LEU A 240 -12.56 2.04 -1.63
CA LEU A 240 -12.61 2.86 -2.83
C LEU A 240 -12.25 2.05 -4.08
N ARG A 241 -11.21 1.21 -4.00
CA ARG A 241 -10.76 0.35 -5.09
C ARG A 241 -11.86 -0.61 -5.55
N PHE A 242 -12.55 -1.22 -4.60
CA PHE A 242 -13.68 -2.09 -4.90
C PHE A 242 -14.78 -1.34 -5.66
N ILE A 243 -15.18 -0.15 -5.18
CA ILE A 243 -16.19 0.67 -5.85
C ILE A 243 -15.75 0.99 -7.28
N GLN A 244 -14.49 1.40 -7.47
CA GLN A 244 -13.98 1.68 -8.81
C GLN A 244 -14.03 0.48 -9.75
N ALA A 245 -13.52 -0.68 -9.30
CA ALA A 245 -13.47 -1.87 -10.13
C ALA A 245 -14.86 -2.30 -10.60
N VAL A 246 -15.83 -2.24 -9.69
CA VAL A 246 -17.23 -2.61 -9.94
C VAL A 246 -17.92 -1.62 -10.87
N GLU A 247 -17.60 -0.33 -10.77
CA GLU A 247 -18.10 0.70 -11.67
C GLU A 247 -17.46 0.64 -13.06
N ASN A 248 -16.17 0.34 -13.15
CA ASN A 248 -15.45 0.20 -14.41
C ASN A 248 -16.02 -0.97 -15.23
N ARG A 249 -16.26 -2.12 -14.58
CA ARG A 249 -16.92 -3.29 -15.16
C ARG A 249 -18.28 -2.95 -15.77
N ARG A 250 -19.02 -2.03 -15.15
CA ARG A 250 -20.32 -1.56 -15.65
C ARG A 250 -20.19 -0.64 -16.87
N SER A 251 -19.18 0.24 -16.87
CA SER A 251 -18.97 1.18 -17.99
C SER A 251 -18.32 0.52 -19.21
N ASP A 252 -17.60 -0.57 -19.04
CA ASP A 252 -16.90 -1.28 -20.10
C ASP A 252 -17.05 -2.82 -19.95
N PRO A 253 -18.11 -3.42 -20.53
CA PRO A 253 -18.42 -4.83 -20.36
C PRO A 253 -17.38 -5.78 -20.98
N GLU A 254 -16.61 -5.33 -21.98
CA GLU A 254 -15.62 -6.16 -22.69
C GLU A 254 -14.36 -6.42 -21.86
N ALA A 255 -14.01 -5.53 -20.92
CA ALA A 255 -12.87 -5.73 -20.01
C ALA A 255 -13.14 -6.77 -18.91
N ALA A 256 -14.41 -7.09 -18.65
CA ALA A 256 -14.82 -8.05 -17.62
C ALA A 256 -14.54 -9.51 -18.00
N GLU A 257 -14.60 -9.84 -19.29
CA GLU A 257 -14.35 -11.19 -19.80
C GLU A 257 -12.87 -11.59 -19.76
N ALA A 258 -11.94 -10.61 -19.69
CA ALA A 258 -10.50 -10.87 -19.67
C ALA A 258 -9.94 -11.21 -18.27
N ASP A 259 -10.63 -10.84 -17.19
CA ASP A 259 -10.18 -11.05 -15.80
C ASP A 259 -10.66 -12.40 -15.22
N ASP A 260 -11.70 -13.00 -15.81
CA ASP A 260 -12.23 -14.33 -15.43
C ASP A 260 -11.38 -15.50 -15.99
N ASP A 261 -10.40 -15.21 -16.85
CA ASP A 261 -9.54 -16.20 -17.53
C ASP A 261 -8.19 -16.45 -16.81
N LEU A 262 -7.97 -15.87 -15.63
CA LEU A 262 -6.77 -16.15 -14.84
C LEU A 262 -7.00 -17.36 -13.91
N PRO A 263 -6.30 -18.49 -14.12
CA PRO A 263 -6.41 -19.63 -13.23
C PRO A 263 -5.77 -19.31 -11.87
N PHE A 264 -6.50 -19.65 -10.80
CA PHE A 264 -6.08 -19.55 -9.39
C PHE A 264 -4.68 -20.12 -9.10
#